data_AF-A0AAU8M056-F1
#
_entry.id   AF-A0AAU8M056-F1
#
_cell.length_a   1.000
_cell.length_b   1.000
_cell.length_c   1.000
_cell.angle_alpha   90.00
_cell.angle_beta   90.00
_cell.angle_gamma   90.00
#
_symmetry.space_group_name_H-M   'P 1'
#
loop_
_entity.id
_entity.type
_entity.pdbx_description
1 polymer ?
#
loop_
_entity_poly.entity_id
_entity_poly.type
_entity_poly.pdbx_seq_one_letter_code
_entity_poly.pdbx_strand_id
1 'polypeptide(L)' 'MECINSIIRPYLNTSRGQVNQNMLNLIAFYHNNRRYRAGKRANKTPMEILTGKKQDKDWTELLFDLLEEKDPHFFSAAA' A
#
# COMPACT_ATOMS: atom_id res chain seq x y z
N MET A 1 8.87 -2.25 -20.38
CA MET A 1 8.22 -2.64 -19.10
C MET A 1 9.26 -2.60 -17.98
N GLU A 2 9.61 -1.42 -17.47
CA GLU A 2 10.69 -1.27 -16.47
C GLU A 2 10.21 -0.70 -15.12
N CYS A 3 9.10 0.04 -15.10
CA CYS A 3 8.68 0.79 -13.92
C CYS A 3 8.15 -0.08 -12.76
N ILE A 4 7.42 -1.16 -13.07
CA ILE A 4 6.89 -2.06 -12.03
C ILE A 4 8.05 -2.87 -11.41
N ASN A 5 8.97 -3.34 -12.25
CA ASN A 5 10.15 -4.08 -11.80
C ASN A 5 11.07 -3.20 -10.95
N SER A 6 11.28 -1.93 -11.29
CA SER A 6 12.10 -1.03 -10.46
C SER A 6 11.46 -0.71 -9.11
N ILE A 7 10.13 -0.66 -9.06
CA ILE A 7 9.37 -0.44 -7.82
C ILE A 7 9.44 -1.65 -6.89
N ILE A 8 9.32 -2.87 -7.42
CA ILE A 8 9.20 -4.08 -6.61
C ILE A 8 10.58 -4.62 -6.21
N ARG A 9 11.61 -4.46 -7.07
CA ARG A 9 12.98 -4.96 -6.84
C ARG A 9 13.58 -4.65 -5.46
N PRO A 10 13.46 -3.43 -4.90
CA PRO A 10 13.98 -3.14 -3.56
C PRO A 10 13.43 -4.08 -2.48
N TYR A 11 12.14 -4.42 -2.56
CA TYR A 11 11.47 -5.32 -1.63
C TYR A 11 11.88 -6.79 -1.85
N LEU A 12 12.04 -7.22 -3.11
CA LEU A 12 12.45 -8.60 -3.40
C LEU A 12 13.90 -8.87 -2.98
N ASN A 13 14.78 -7.88 -3.20
CA ASN A 13 16.19 -7.99 -2.86
C ASN A 13 16.39 -8.05 -1.34
N THR A 14 15.63 -7.26 -0.57
CA THR A 14 15.66 -7.33 0.90
C THR A 14 15.13 -8.66 1.42
N SER A 15 14.12 -9.25 0.78
CA SER A 15 13.61 -10.57 1.15
C SER A 15 14.44 -11.75 0.60
N ARG A 16 15.57 -11.52 -0.07
CA ARG A 16 16.39 -12.56 -0.73
C ARG A 16 15.58 -13.50 -1.63
N GLY A 17 14.58 -12.95 -2.32
CA GLY A 17 13.67 -13.71 -3.18
C GLY A 17 12.60 -14.54 -2.45
N GLN A 18 12.55 -14.52 -1.11
CA GLN A 18 11.48 -15.16 -0.33
C GLN A 18 10.26 -14.24 -0.31
N VAL A 19 9.42 -14.36 -1.34
CA VAL A 19 8.18 -13.59 -1.45
C VAL A 19 6.96 -14.49 -1.42
N ASN A 20 5.90 -14.01 -0.77
CA ASN A 20 4.60 -14.65 -0.73
C ASN A 20 3.51 -13.68 -1.21
N GLN A 21 2.33 -14.21 -1.50
CA GLN A 21 1.23 -13.42 -2.03
C GLN A 21 0.78 -12.30 -1.06
N ASN A 22 0.82 -12.55 0.25
CA ASN A 22 0.42 -11.57 1.25
C ASN A 22 1.34 -10.33 1.22
N MET A 23 2.65 -10.54 1.09
CA MET A 23 3.63 -9.47 0.91
C MET A 23 3.37 -8.67 -0.36
N LEU A 24 3.09 -9.35 -1.49
CA LEU A 24 2.79 -8.67 -2.75
C LEU A 24 1.49 -7.85 -2.66
N ASN A 25 0.47 -8.37 -1.99
CA ASN A 25 -0.79 -7.66 -1.75
C ASN A 25 -0.57 -6.40 -0.90
N LEU A 26 0.27 -6.49 0.13
CA LEU A 26 0.62 -5.34 0.97
C LEU A 26 1.42 -4.28 0.19
N ILE A 27 2.38 -4.69 -0.63
CA ILE A 27 3.13 -3.77 -1.50
C ILE A 27 2.17 -3.08 -2.47
N ALA A 28 1.28 -3.82 -3.14
CA ALA A 28 0.29 -3.26 -4.04
C ALA A 28 -0.61 -2.24 -3.32
N PHE A 29 -1.10 -2.58 -2.13
CA PHE A 29 -1.93 -1.71 -1.31
C PHE A 29 -1.21 -0.41 -0.93
N TYR A 30 0.01 -0.50 -0.40
CA TYR A 30 0.83 0.66 -0.04
C TYR A 30 1.05 1.57 -1.25
N HIS A 31 1.43 0.99 -2.39
CA HIS A 31 1.73 1.76 -3.58
C HIS A 31 0.52 2.49 -4.14
N ASN A 32 -0.68 1.92 -4.05
CA ASN A 32 -1.90 2.54 -4.57
C ASN A 32 -2.46 3.65 -3.67
N ASN A 33 -2.25 3.54 -2.36
CA ASN A 33 -2.82 4.46 -1.37
C ASN A 33 -1.82 5.49 -0.81
N ARG A 34 -0.51 5.35 -1.07
CA ARG A 34 0.47 6.36 -0.64
C ARG A 34 0.38 7.64 -1.46
N ARG A 35 0.60 8.79 -0.83
CA ARG A 35 0.72 10.08 -1.52
C ARG A 35 2.10 10.24 -2.16
N TYR A 36 2.13 10.80 -3.36
CA TYR A 36 3.39 11.21 -3.98
C TYR A 36 3.98 12.42 -3.25
N ARG A 37 5.28 12.37 -2.96
CA ARG A 37 6.00 13.45 -2.27
C ARG A 37 6.38 14.63 -3.18
N ALA A 38 6.55 14.39 -4.48
CA ALA A 38 7.10 15.37 -5.40
C ALA A 38 6.57 15.22 -6.84
N GLY A 39 6.84 16.24 -7.66
CA GLY A 39 6.50 16.28 -9.08
C GLY A 39 5.06 16.69 -9.36
N LYS A 40 4.62 16.54 -10.62
CA LYS A 40 3.28 16.97 -11.10
C LYS A 40 2.10 16.30 -10.37
N ARG A 41 2.36 15.22 -9.65
CA ARG A 41 1.37 14.41 -8.92
C ARG A 41 1.49 14.55 -7.41
N ALA A 42 2.30 15.50 -6.91
CA ALA A 42 2.51 15.70 -5.49
C ALA A 42 1.18 15.83 -4.73
N ASN A 43 1.15 15.28 -3.51
CA ASN A 43 -0.01 15.20 -2.62
C ASN A 43 -1.20 14.37 -3.11
N LYS A 44 -1.13 13.75 -4.31
CA LYS A 44 -2.14 12.81 -4.80
C LYS A 44 -1.70 11.37 -4.60
N THR A 45 -2.63 10.46 -4.43
CA THR A 45 -2.40 9.01 -4.48
C THR A 45 -2.65 8.46 -5.88
N PRO A 46 -2.05 7.32 -6.27
CA PRO A 46 -2.38 6.68 -7.54
C PRO A 46 -3.87 6.36 -7.67
N MET A 47 -4.52 5.96 -6.58
CA MET A 47 -5.95 5.65 -6.59
C MET A 47 -6.81 6.91 -6.82
N GLU A 48 -6.41 8.05 -6.26
CA GLU A 48 -7.06 9.35 -6.54
C GLU A 48 -6.94 9.73 -8.01
N ILE A 49 -5.78 9.50 -8.62
CA ILE A 49 -5.52 9.82 -10.03
C ILE A 49 -6.33 8.89 -10.95
N LEU A 50 -6.40 7.61 -10.61
CA LEU A 50 -7.10 6.60 -11.42
C LEU A 50 -8.62 6.75 -11.34
N THR A 51 -9.17 6.98 -10.14
CA THR A 51 -10.61 6.93 -9.89
C THR A 51 -11.28 8.29 -9.82
N GLY A 52 -10.50 9.36 -9.63
CA GLY A 52 -11.01 10.71 -9.35
C GLY A 52 -11.63 10.87 -7.96
N LYS A 53 -11.70 9.80 -7.15
CA LYS A 53 -12.22 9.85 -5.78
C LYS A 53 -11.11 10.28 -4.82
N LYS A 54 -11.39 11.28 -3.99
CA LYS A 54 -10.44 11.76 -2.98
C LYS A 54 -10.22 10.68 -1.92
N GLN A 55 -8.95 10.41 -1.61
CA GLN A 55 -8.57 9.61 -0.46
C GLN A 55 -8.36 10.57 0.71
N ASP A 56 -9.18 10.47 1.75
CA ASP A 56 -9.10 11.39 2.88
C ASP A 56 -8.08 10.92 3.93
N LYS A 57 -8.14 9.64 4.28
CA LYS A 57 -7.27 8.98 5.26
C LYS A 57 -5.86 8.66 4.72
N ASP A 58 -4.89 8.55 5.61
CA ASP A 58 -3.57 8.00 5.28
C ASP A 58 -3.67 6.51 4.92
N TRP A 59 -2.70 5.99 4.18
CA TRP A 59 -2.68 4.57 3.79
C TRP A 59 -2.60 3.63 4.99
N THR A 60 -1.98 4.05 6.10
CA THR A 60 -1.91 3.26 7.34
C THR A 60 -3.27 3.11 8.00
N GLU A 61 -4.01 4.21 8.10
CA GLU A 61 -5.39 4.21 8.62
C GLU A 61 -6.31 3.34 7.76
N LEU A 62 -6.20 3.43 6.43
CA LEU A 62 -6.95 2.57 5.51
C LEU A 62 -6.62 1.08 5.67
N LEU A 63 -5.36 0.77 6.03
CA LEU A 63 -4.96 -0.61 6.31
C LEU A 63 -5.60 -1.12 7.60
N PHE A 64 -5.62 -0.29 8.65
CA PHE A 64 -6.27 -0.64 9.91
C PHE A 64 -7.78 -0.82 9.76
N ASP A 65 -8.45 0.10 9.06
CA ASP A 65 -9.87 -0.04 8.73
C ASP A 65 -10.14 -1.37 8.01
N LEU A 66 -9.30 -1.73 7.04
CA LEU A 66 -9.42 -2.99 6.29
C LEU A 66 -9.21 -4.22 7.18
N LEU A 67 -8.26 -4.14 8.13
CA LEU A 67 -8.00 -5.23 9.07
C LEU A 67 -9.16 -5.41 10.04
N GLU A 68 -9.72 -4.33 10.58
CA GLU A 68 -10.89 -4.37 11.46
C GLU A 68 -12.15 -4.88 10.74
N GLU A 69 -12.34 -4.52 9.47
CA GLU A 69 -13.45 -5.04 8.65
C GLU A 69 -13.33 -6.56 8.45
N LYS A 70 -12.10 -7.06 8.22
CA LYS A 70 -11.85 -8.48 7.96
C LYS A 70 -11.83 -9.32 9.22
N ASP A 71 -11.26 -8.80 10.29
CA ASP A 71 -11.12 -9.46 11.58
C ASP A 71 -11.30 -8.43 12.70
N PRO A 72 -12.52 -8.29 13.26
CA PRO A 72 -12.83 -7.29 14.28
C PRO A 72 -12.01 -7.45 15.57
N HIS A 73 -11.40 -8.61 15.79
CA HIS A 73 -10.59 -8.91 16.96
C HIS A 73 -9.08 -8.82 16.69
N PHE A 74 -8.66 -8.37 15.50
CA PHE A 74 -7.26 -8.37 15.07
C PHE A 74 -6.35 -7.63 16.05
N PHE A 75 -6.79 -6.47 16.53
CA PHE A 75 -6.07 -5.66 17.50
C PHE A 75 -6.40 -6.00 18.96
N SER A 76 -7.45 -6.80 19.21
CA SER A 76 -7.87 -7.19 20.56
C SER A 76 -6.96 -8.25 21.19
N ALA A 77 -6.20 -8.99 20.39
CA ALA A 77 -5.31 -10.06 20.86
C ALA A 77 -4.01 -9.56 21.52
N ALA A 78 -3.77 -8.24 21.55
CA ALA A 78 -2.54 -7.63 22.06
C ALA A 78 -2.63 -7.07 23.50
N ALA A 79 -3.70 -7.40 24.24
CA ALA A 79 -3.94 -6.96 25.63
C ALA A 79 -3.56 -8.03 26.66
#